data_AF-A0A8T4G147-F1
#
_entry.id   AF-A0A8T4G147-F1
#
_cell.length_a   1.000
_cell.length_b   1.000
_cell.length_c   1.000
_cell.angle_alpha   90.00
_cell.angle_beta   90.00
_cell.angle_gamma   90.00
#
_symmetry.space_group_name_H-M   'P 1'
#
loop_
_entity.id
_entity.type
_entity.pdbx_description
1 polymer ?
#
loop_
_entity_poly.entity_id
_entity_poly.type
_entity_poly.pdbx_seq_one_letter_code
_entity_poly.pdbx_strand_id
1 'polypeptide(L)' 'MDVNGAIDAFKGVATAHPYLALAILLFIIGALIRGKASLVFYILGGLALLEEFSLFDVFVSFLKDVPSLIDKLLSVFGGG' A
#
# COMPACT_ATOMS: atom_id res chain seq x y z
N MET A 1 18.16 18.48 9.16
CA MET A 1 18.47 17.32 8.30
C MET A 1 18.75 17.86 6.91
N ASP A 2 19.91 17.56 6.34
CA ASP A 2 20.30 18.06 5.01
C ASP A 2 19.44 17.38 3.93
N VAL A 3 18.88 18.17 3.00
CA VAL A 3 18.06 17.67 1.88
C VAL A 3 18.86 16.67 1.05
N ASN A 4 20.17 16.90 0.91
CA ASN A 4 21.06 15.96 0.22
C ASN A 4 21.15 14.61 0.94
N GLY A 5 21.19 14.61 2.28
CA GLY A 5 21.19 13.38 3.07
C GLY A 5 19.90 12.56 2.90
N ALA A 6 18.75 13.23 2.79
CA ALA A 6 17.48 12.57 2.53
C ALA A 6 17.43 11.96 1.10
N ILE A 7 17.97 12.66 0.11
CA ILE A 7 18.05 12.19 -1.27
C ILE A 7 18.98 10.97 -1.38
N ASP A 8 20.15 11.01 -0.75
CA ASP A 8 21.11 9.91 -0.82
C ASP A 8 20.61 8.67 -0.06
N ALA A 9 19.91 8.85 1.07
CA ALA A 9 19.20 7.77 1.73
C ALA A 9 18.12 7.16 0.81
N PHE A 10 17.34 7.99 0.13
CA PHE A 10 16.33 7.52 -0.81
C PHE A 10 16.94 6.76 -2.01
N LYS A 11 18.08 7.22 -2.56
CA LYS A 11 18.81 6.48 -3.60
C LYS A 11 19.27 5.10 -3.12
N GLY A 12 19.73 5.02 -1.86
CA GLY A 12 20.10 3.74 -1.24
C GLY A 12 18.91 2.79 -1.19
N VAL A 13 17.76 3.27 -0.74
CA VAL A 13 16.50 2.48 -0.72
C VAL A 13 16.07 2.10 -2.14
N ALA A 14 16.13 3.02 -3.11
CA ALA A 14 15.72 2.74 -4.49
C ALA A 14 16.58 1.68 -5.19
N THR A 15 17.85 1.56 -4.80
CA THR A 15 18.75 0.55 -5.36
C THR A 15 18.51 -0.82 -4.72
N ALA A 16 18.23 -0.87 -3.42
CA ALA A 16 18.02 -2.11 -2.68
C ALA A 16 16.58 -2.65 -2.79
N HIS A 17 15.59 -1.75 -2.78
CA HIS A 17 14.17 -2.02 -2.71
C HIS A 17 13.42 -1.09 -3.69
N PRO A 18 13.43 -1.40 -5.00
CA PRO A 18 12.92 -0.50 -6.02
C PRO A 18 11.42 -0.24 -5.89
N TYR A 19 10.62 -1.23 -5.49
CA TYR A 19 9.19 -1.06 -5.32
C TYR A 19 8.85 -0.34 -4.02
N LEU A 20 9.66 -0.50 -2.96
CA LEU A 20 9.54 0.34 -1.75
C LEU A 20 9.79 1.82 -2.06
N ALA A 21 10.83 2.13 -2.82
CA ALA A 21 11.11 3.50 -3.24
C ALA A 21 9.99 4.08 -4.11
N LEU A 22 9.46 3.28 -5.04
CA LEU A 22 8.29 3.66 -5.83
C LEU A 22 7.07 3.93 -4.94
N ALA A 23 6.80 3.06 -3.97
CA ALA A 23 5.70 3.25 -3.02
C ALA A 23 5.82 4.56 -2.24
N ILE A 24 7.03 4.86 -1.75
CA ILE A 24 7.30 6.13 -1.04
C ILE A 24 7.01 7.33 -1.94
N LEU A 25 7.46 7.32 -3.20
CA LEU A 25 7.16 8.41 -4.14
C LEU A 25 5.66 8.55 -4.41
N LEU A 26 4.96 7.43 -4.62
CA LEU A 26 3.53 7.43 -4.84
C LEU A 26 2.77 7.95 -3.62
N PHE A 27 3.18 7.61 -2.40
CA PHE A 27 2.59 8.17 -1.18
C PHE A 27 2.83 9.67 -1.04
N ILE A 28 4.04 10.15 -1.35
CA ILE A 28 4.34 11.59 -1.35
C ILE A 28 3.46 12.31 -2.37
N ILE A 29 3.36 11.80 -3.60
CA ILE A 29 2.51 12.35 -4.66
C ILE A 29 1.04 12.33 -4.23
N GLY A 30 0.56 11.23 -3.67
CA GLY A 30 -0.80 11.11 -3.14
C GLY A 30 -1.09 12.10 -2.01
N ALA A 31 -0.11 12.38 -1.14
CA ALA A 31 -0.23 13.36 -0.06
C ALA A 31 -0.27 14.81 -0.57
N LEU A 32 0.40 15.09 -1.70
CA LEU A 32 0.41 16.41 -2.35
C LEU A 32 -0.87 16.67 -3.16
N ILE A 33 -1.42 15.64 -3.79
CA ILE A 33 -2.62 15.76 -4.63
C ILE A 33 -3.87 15.80 -3.75
N ARG A 34 -4.80 16.72 -4.04
CA ARG A 34 -6.10 16.79 -3.36
C ARG A 34 -7.18 16.05 -4.15
N GLY A 35 -8.14 15.47 -3.42
CA GLY A 35 -9.33 14.84 -3.99
C GLY A 35 -9.13 13.36 -4.34
N LYS A 36 -10.09 12.78 -5.07
CA LYS A 36 -10.18 11.33 -5.31
C LYS A 36 -8.97 10.75 -6.07
N ALA A 37 -8.22 11.58 -6.79
CA ALA A 37 -7.02 11.16 -7.49
C ALA A 37 -5.91 10.70 -6.53
N SER A 38 -5.83 11.23 -5.29
CA SER A 38 -4.83 10.78 -4.32
C SER A 38 -4.98 9.31 -3.93
N LEU A 39 -6.23 8.80 -3.92
CA LEU A 39 -6.51 7.41 -3.62
C LEU A 39 -5.85 6.46 -4.62
N VAL A 40 -5.75 6.85 -5.90
CA VAL A 40 -5.08 6.03 -6.92
C VAL A 40 -3.60 5.88 -6.57
N PHE A 41 -2.93 6.98 -6.21
CA PHE A 41 -1.53 6.94 -5.81
C PHE A 41 -1.31 6.15 -4.52
N TYR A 42 -2.22 6.26 -3.55
CA TYR A 42 -2.16 5.46 -2.32
C TYR A 42 -2.37 3.97 -2.58
N ILE A 43 -3.30 3.61 -3.46
CA ILE A 43 -3.52 2.21 -3.85
C ILE A 43 -2.31 1.67 -4.60
N LEU A 44 -1.79 2.40 -5.58
CA LEU A 44 -0.61 1.99 -6.33
C LEU A 44 0.63 1.89 -5.43
N GLY A 45 0.80 2.79 -4.47
CA GLY A 45 1.87 2.72 -3.47
C GLY A 45 1.73 1.50 -2.57
N GLY A 46 0.51 1.21 -2.10
CA GLY A 46 0.22 -0.01 -1.34
C GLY A 46 0.49 -1.28 -2.13
N LEU A 47 0.09 -1.33 -3.40
CA LEU A 47 0.37 -2.46 -4.29
C LEU A 47 1.88 -2.64 -4.52
N ALA A 48 2.63 -1.55 -4.67
CA ALA A 48 4.08 -1.61 -4.77
C ALA A 48 4.74 -2.16 -3.50
N LEU A 49 4.22 -1.84 -2.30
CA LEU A 49 4.69 -2.48 -1.06
C LEU A 49 4.37 -3.97 -1.04
N LEU A 50 3.16 -4.36 -1.46
CA LEU A 50 2.78 -5.78 -1.51
C LEU A 50 3.70 -6.57 -2.46
N GLU A 51 4.08 -5.99 -3.59
CA GLU A 51 5.03 -6.60 -4.52
C GLU A 51 6.42 -6.74 -3.92
N GLU A 52 6.96 -5.68 -3.31
CA GLU A 52 8.29 -5.68 -2.68
C GLU A 52 8.44 -6.80 -1.64
N PHE A 53 7.40 -7.01 -0.83
CA PHE A 53 7.39 -8.02 0.22
C PHE A 53 6.82 -9.36 -0.23
N SER A 54 6.54 -9.55 -1.53
CA SER A 54 5.89 -10.76 -2.08
C SER A 54 4.60 -11.15 -1.36
N LEU A 55 3.86 -10.14 -0.87
CA LEU A 55 2.59 -10.29 -0.16
C LEU A 55 1.38 -10.22 -1.10
N PHE A 56 1.58 -10.06 -2.40
CA PHE A 56 0.48 -9.95 -3.36
C PHE A 56 -0.45 -11.16 -3.32
N ASP A 57 0.11 -12.39 -3.31
CA ASP A 57 -0.68 -13.61 -3.22
C ASP A 57 -1.44 -13.73 -1.89
N VAL A 58 -0.82 -13.30 -0.80
CA VAL A 58 -1.43 -13.26 0.54
C VAL A 58 -2.59 -12.29 0.55
N PHE A 59 -2.40 -11.10 -0.04
CA PHE A 59 -3.43 -10.08 -0.17
C PHE A 59 -4.60 -10.56 -1.02
N VAL A 60 -4.34 -11.18 -2.17
CA VAL A 60 -5.39 -11.74 -3.04
C VAL A 60 -6.15 -12.86 -2.32
N SER A 61 -5.45 -13.73 -1.59
CA SER A 61 -6.08 -14.78 -0.79
C SER A 61 -6.97 -14.20 0.31
N PHE A 62 -6.47 -13.18 1.03
CA PHE A 62 -7.26 -12.44 2.01
C PHE A 62 -8.51 -11.82 1.37
N LEU A 63 -8.40 -11.15 0.22
CA LEU A 63 -9.55 -10.55 -0.47
C LEU A 63 -10.60 -11.59 -0.89
N LYS A 64 -10.19 -12.81 -1.24
CA LYS A 64 -11.11 -13.92 -1.53
C LYS A 64 -11.86 -14.38 -0.28
N ASP A 65 -11.22 -14.29 0.89
CA ASP A 65 -11.82 -14.69 2.16
C ASP A 65 -12.69 -13.59 2.78
N VAL A 66 -12.46 -12.32 2.44
CA VAL A 66 -13.21 -11.16 2.96
C VAL A 66 -14.74 -11.33 2.87
N PRO A 67 -15.35 -11.74 1.73
CA PRO A 67 -16.80 -11.96 1.65
C PRO A 67 -17.29 -12.92 2.74
N SER A 68 -16.59 -14.04 2.94
CA SER A 68 -16.96 -15.04 3.96
C SER A 68 -16.80 -14.51 5.40
N LEU A 69 -15.84 -13.62 5.64
CA LEU A 69 -15.66 -12.95 6.94
C LEU A 69 -16.78 -11.94 7.21
N ILE A 70 -17.23 -11.23 6.19
CA ILE A 70 -18.37 -10.31 6.26
C ILE A 70 -19.64 -11.10 6.55
N ASP A 71 -19.89 -12.20 5.83
CA ASP A 71 -21.06 -13.06 6.05
C ASP A 71 -21.08 -13.66 7.47
N LYS A 72 -19.91 -14.04 7.99
CA LYS A 72 -19.75 -14.50 9.38
C LYS A 72 -20.02 -13.39 10.40
N LEU A 73 -19.54 -12.18 10.17
CA LEU A 73 -19.81 -11.05 11.06
C LEU A 73 -21.29 -10.65 11.01
N LEU A 74 -21.90 -10.60 9.84
CA LEU A 74 -23.32 -10.29 9.68
C LEU A 74 -24.23 -11.38 10.29
N SER A 75 -23.82 -12.64 10.27
CA SER A 75 -24.58 -13.71 10.95
C SER A 75 -24.41 -13.68 12.47
N VAL A 76 -23.24 -13.28 13.00
CA VAL A 76 -23.01 -13.10 14.44
C VAL A 76 -23.69 -11.84 14.99
N PHE A 77 -23.75 -10.76 14.22
CA PHE A 77 -24.35 -9.48 14.65
C PHE A 77 -25.79 -9.26 14.16
N GLY A 78 -26.26 -10.01 13.16
CA GLY A 78 -27.58 -9.86 12.53
C GLY A 78 -28.45 -11.11 12.57
N GLY A 79 -28.01 -12.19 13.21
CA GLY A 79 -28.78 -13.43 13.39
C GLY A 79 -29.26 -13.60 14.84
N GLY A 80 -30.37 -12.95 15.21
CA GLY A 80 -31.08 -13.14 16.49
C GLY A 80 -31.23 -11.88 17.32
#